data_AF-A0A644Z9D6-F1
#
_entry.id   AF-A0A644Z9D6-F1
#
_cell.length_a   1.000
_cell.length_b   1.000
_cell.length_c   1.000
_cell.angle_alpha   90.00
_cell.angle_beta   90.00
_cell.angle_gamma   90.00
#
_symmetry.space_group_name_H-M   'P 1'
#
loop_
_entity.id
_entity.type
_entity.pdbx_description
1 polymer ?
#
loop_
_entity_poly.entity_id
_entity_poly.type
_entity_poly.pdbx_seq_one_letter_code
_entity_poly.pdbx_strand_id
1 'polypeptide(L)'
;MGGCASLVTASRDTEIRGLVLWATPNDLHLTFLNSLGKSGYQKLKNGENLYLNDERGELILTPEFLYDINKYDLIELLSNWKKRPLLVIHGAKDETVPLEQGQQSYFLAGLPKRLVVIPNADHSFTNHGHKAAEEVFSWLQHILI
;
A
#
# COMPACT_ATOMS: atom_id res chain seq x y z
N MET A 1 3.29 2.09 2.66
CA MET A 1 3.16 1.56 4.05
C MET A 1 1.89 1.98 4.77
N GLY A 2 1.46 3.25 4.74
CA GLY A 2 0.24 3.69 5.45
C GLY A 2 -0.99 2.84 5.13
N GLY A 3 -1.24 2.48 3.87
CA GLY A 3 -2.35 1.61 3.51
C GLY A 3 -2.27 0.18 4.08
N CYS A 4 -1.07 -0.39 4.23
CA CYS A 4 -0.91 -1.72 4.86
C CYS A 4 -1.28 -1.65 6.34
N ALA A 5 -0.80 -0.62 7.04
CA ALA A 5 -1.14 -0.38 8.44
C ALA A 5 -2.66 -0.16 8.62
N SER A 6 -3.28 0.62 7.72
CA SER A 6 -4.72 0.84 7.71
C SER A 6 -5.50 -0.46 7.45
N LEU A 7 -5.07 -1.30 6.51
CA LEU A 7 -5.68 -2.61 6.25
C LEU A 7 -5.60 -3.53 7.47
N VAL A 8 -4.43 -3.65 8.10
CA VAL A 8 -4.21 -4.47 9.30
C VAL A 8 -5.06 -3.97 10.47
N THR A 9 -5.20 -2.66 10.62
CA THR A 9 -6.02 -2.06 11.69
C THR A 9 -7.51 -2.29 11.40
N ALA A 10 -7.96 -1.95 10.19
CA ALA A 10 -9.35 -2.08 9.80
C ALA A 10 -9.82 -3.54 9.74
N SER A 11 -8.94 -4.51 9.51
CA SER A 11 -9.32 -5.94 9.56
C SER A 11 -9.66 -6.41 10.98
N ARG A 12 -9.19 -5.71 12.02
CA ARG A 12 -9.38 -6.05 13.44
C ARG A 12 -10.47 -5.20 14.11
N ASP A 13 -10.84 -4.09 13.51
CA ASP A 13 -11.84 -3.17 14.05
C ASP A 13 -13.09 -3.14 13.15
N THR A 14 -14.21 -3.60 13.69
CA THR A 14 -15.50 -3.65 12.98
C THR A 14 -16.20 -2.31 12.91
N GLU A 15 -15.81 -1.33 13.73
CA GLU A 15 -16.36 0.04 13.70
C GLU A 15 -15.84 0.82 12.47
N ILE A 16 -14.71 0.41 11.91
CA ILE A 16 -14.20 0.97 10.65
C ILE A 16 -15.09 0.50 9.50
N ARG A 17 -15.90 1.43 8.99
CA ARG A 17 -16.94 1.18 7.98
C ARG A 17 -16.43 1.08 6.55
N GLY A 18 -15.23 1.57 6.26
CA GLY A 18 -14.66 1.55 4.92
C GLY A 18 -13.16 1.81 4.92
N LEU A 19 -12.49 1.50 3.82
CA LEU A 19 -11.04 1.61 3.69
C LEU A 19 -10.65 2.22 2.34
N VAL A 20 -9.66 3.12 2.38
CA VAL A 20 -8.98 3.64 1.17
C VAL A 20 -7.55 3.13 1.19
N LEU A 21 -7.15 2.49 0.08
CA LEU A 21 -5.81 2.03 -0.18
C LEU A 21 -5.20 2.87 -1.30
N TRP A 22 -4.16 3.64 -0.97
CA TRP A 22 -3.46 4.53 -1.89
C TRP A 22 -2.06 3.97 -2.14
N ALA A 23 -1.75 3.57 -3.38
CA ALA A 23 -0.50 2.91 -3.78
C ALA A 23 -0.02 1.87 -2.75
N THR A 24 -0.95 1.05 -2.28
CA THR A 24 -0.72 0.16 -1.15
C THR A 24 -0.16 -1.15 -1.64
N PRO A 25 1.02 -1.58 -1.13
CA PRO A 25 1.55 -2.88 -1.48
C PRO A 25 0.78 -4.00 -0.77
N ASN A 26 0.67 -5.13 -1.46
CA ASN A 26 0.22 -6.41 -0.91
C ASN A 26 1.31 -7.49 -0.99
N ASP A 27 2.41 -7.25 -1.70
CA ASP A 27 3.67 -7.99 -1.64
C ASP A 27 4.77 -7.07 -1.11
N LEU A 28 5.01 -7.14 0.20
CA LEU A 28 5.99 -6.31 0.88
C LEU A 28 7.42 -6.65 0.46
N HIS A 29 7.73 -7.92 0.17
CA HIS A 29 9.08 -8.30 -0.25
C HIS A 29 9.43 -7.69 -1.61
N LEU A 30 8.54 -7.80 -2.59
CA LEU A 30 8.73 -7.19 -3.90
C LEU A 30 8.86 -5.67 -3.77
N THR A 31 7.99 -5.03 -2.98
CA THR A 31 8.04 -3.58 -2.78
C THR A 31 9.36 -3.14 -2.16
N PHE A 32 9.83 -3.78 -1.08
CA PHE A 32 11.11 -3.39 -0.48
C PHE A 32 12.31 -3.77 -1.33
N LEU A 33 12.23 -4.81 -2.15
CA LEU A 33 13.24 -5.09 -3.16
C LEU A 33 13.33 -3.97 -4.20
N ASN A 34 12.19 -3.44 -4.65
CA ASN A 34 12.12 -2.34 -5.61
C ASN A 34 12.61 -1.02 -4.97
N SER A 35 12.16 -0.70 -3.75
CA SER A 35 12.53 0.54 -3.05
C SER A 35 14.00 0.60 -2.64
N LEU A 36 14.55 -0.51 -2.11
CA LEU A 36 15.92 -0.54 -1.57
C LEU A 36 16.95 -0.98 -2.61
N GLY A 37 16.49 -1.47 -3.76
CA GLY A 37 17.30 -2.18 -4.74
C GLY A 37 17.83 -3.51 -4.22
N LYS A 38 18.38 -4.32 -5.14
CA LYS A 38 18.92 -5.66 -4.82
C LYS A 38 19.99 -5.60 -3.73
N SER A 39 20.89 -4.63 -3.78
CA SER A 39 22.00 -4.51 -2.82
C SER A 39 21.49 -4.20 -1.40
N GLY A 40 20.64 -3.17 -1.25
CA GLY A 40 20.10 -2.79 0.06
C GLY A 40 19.24 -3.89 0.68
N TYR A 41 18.42 -4.54 -0.15
CA TYR A 41 17.60 -5.67 0.31
C TYR A 41 18.44 -6.87 0.77
N GLN A 42 19.53 -7.22 0.06
CA GLN A 42 20.40 -8.33 0.46
C GLN A 42 21.17 -8.04 1.75
N LYS A 43 21.58 -6.80 2.01
CA LYS A 43 22.19 -6.42 3.30
C LYS A 43 21.27 -6.75 4.47
N LEU A 44 20.01 -6.31 4.40
CA LEU A 44 19.01 -6.62 5.42
C LEU A 44 18.80 -8.14 5.58
N LYS A 45 18.73 -8.87 4.46
CA LYS A 45 18.58 -10.34 4.47
C LYS A 45 19.78 -11.06 5.10
N ASN A 46 20.98 -10.50 4.99
CA ASN A 46 22.21 -11.04 5.57
C ASN A 46 22.43 -10.65 7.04
N GLY A 47 21.49 -9.92 7.65
CA GLY A 47 21.61 -9.51 9.05
C GLY A 47 22.36 -8.18 9.24
N GLU A 48 22.57 -7.40 8.18
CA GLU A 48 23.23 -6.10 8.25
C GLU A 48 22.22 -4.95 8.31
N ASN A 49 22.54 -3.91 9.10
CA ASN A 49 21.77 -2.67 9.11
C ASN A 49 21.98 -1.88 7.81
N LEU A 50 20.90 -1.30 7.30
CA LEU A 50 20.91 -0.39 6.16
C LEU A 50 20.70 1.04 6.65
N TYR A 51 21.70 1.89 6.42
CA TYR A 51 21.64 3.32 6.73
C TYR A 51 21.21 4.07 5.47
N LEU A 52 20.06 4.72 5.55
CA LEU A 52 19.50 5.57 4.51
C LEU A 52 19.63 7.01 4.99
N ASN A 53 20.26 7.87 4.19
CA ASN A 53 20.38 9.28 4.47
C ASN A 53 20.02 10.04 3.20
N ASP A 54 18.92 10.79 3.28
CA ASP A 54 18.43 11.62 2.18
C ASP A 54 17.93 12.98 2.70
N GLU A 55 17.39 13.79 1.80
CA GLU A 55 16.79 15.10 2.08
C GLU A 55 15.63 15.09 3.09
N ARG A 56 15.08 13.91 3.43
CA ARG A 56 14.02 13.70 4.41
C ARG A 56 14.56 13.25 5.77
N GLY A 57 15.87 13.02 5.88
CA GLY A 57 16.57 12.72 7.13
C GLY A 57 17.31 11.39 7.11
N GLU A 58 17.73 10.97 8.31
CA GLU A 58 18.42 9.70 8.52
C GLU A 58 17.44 8.63 8.98
N LEU A 59 17.46 7.47 8.33
CA LEU A 59 16.69 6.30 8.66
C LEU A 59 17.61 5.08 8.72
N ILE A 60 17.53 4.33 9.81
CA ILE A 60 18.21 3.04 9.95
C ILE A 60 17.16 1.94 9.83
N LEU A 61 17.28 1.11 8.79
CA LEU A 61 16.53 -0.12 8.67
C LEU A 61 17.38 -1.27 9.22
N THR A 62 16.85 -2.01 10.16
CA THR A 62 17.50 -3.18 10.74
C THR A 62 16.92 -4.46 10.14
N PRO A 63 17.62 -5.61 10.21
CA PRO A 63 17.12 -6.90 9.71
C PRO A 63 15.75 -7.31 10.28
N GLU A 64 15.44 -6.89 11.51
CA GLU A 64 14.14 -7.08 12.18
C GLU A 64 12.98 -6.56 11.34
N PHE A 65 13.21 -5.56 10.52
CA PHE A 65 12.21 -5.04 9.59
C PHE A 65 11.70 -6.12 8.64
N LEU A 66 12.59 -6.93 8.03
CA LEU A 66 12.20 -8.00 7.13
C LEU A 66 11.51 -9.16 7.86
N TYR A 67 11.85 -9.39 9.13
CA TYR A 67 11.14 -10.37 9.95
C TYR A 67 9.74 -9.88 10.34
N ASP A 68 9.56 -8.57 10.57
CA ASP A 68 8.27 -8.03 10.97
C ASP A 68 7.25 -8.03 9.84
N ILE A 69 7.65 -7.70 8.61
CA ILE A 69 6.74 -7.73 7.45
C ILE A 69 6.18 -9.13 7.17
N ASN A 70 6.90 -10.20 7.54
CA ASN A 70 6.45 -11.59 7.38
C ASN A 70 5.30 -11.97 8.33
N LYS A 71 5.04 -11.17 9.35
CA LYS A 71 3.98 -11.45 10.33
C LYS A 71 2.59 -11.07 9.81
N TYR A 72 2.50 -10.39 8.68
CA TYR A 72 1.25 -9.85 8.14
C TYR A 72 0.93 -10.48 6.78
N ASP A 73 -0.06 -11.37 6.77
CA ASP A 73 -0.60 -11.90 5.52
C ASP A 73 -1.62 -10.92 4.91
N LEU A 74 -1.10 -9.95 4.13
CA LEU A 74 -1.93 -8.94 3.49
C LEU A 74 -2.91 -9.55 2.46
N ILE A 75 -2.54 -10.67 1.84
CA ILE A 75 -3.38 -11.37 0.86
C ILE A 75 -4.58 -12.00 1.54
N GLU A 76 -4.38 -12.65 2.69
CA GLU A 76 -5.47 -13.18 3.51
C GLU A 76 -6.37 -12.05 4.03
N LEU A 77 -5.80 -10.95 4.53
CA LEU A 77 -6.58 -9.81 5.01
C LEU A 77 -7.45 -9.18 3.91
N LEU A 78 -6.90 -8.99 2.71
CA LEU A 78 -7.66 -8.52 1.54
C LEU A 78 -8.74 -9.51 1.13
N SER A 79 -8.41 -10.80 1.11
CA SER A 79 -9.37 -11.87 0.81
C SER A 79 -10.51 -11.89 1.80
N ASN A 80 -10.28 -11.61 3.08
CA ASN A 80 -11.32 -11.57 4.12
C ASN A 80 -12.10 -10.25 4.16
N TRP A 81 -11.69 -9.23 3.40
CA TRP A 81 -12.40 -7.95 3.28
C TRP A 81 -13.64 -8.08 2.38
N LYS A 82 -14.75 -8.63 2.89
CA LYS A 82 -15.88 -9.07 2.04
C LYS A 82 -17.02 -8.08 1.82
N LYS A 83 -17.39 -7.29 2.82
CA LYS A 83 -18.67 -6.52 2.82
C LYS A 83 -18.51 -5.02 3.04
N ARG A 84 -17.33 -4.57 3.45
CA ARG A 84 -17.08 -3.16 3.75
C ARG A 84 -16.59 -2.44 2.50
N PRO A 85 -17.05 -1.21 2.22
CA PRO A 85 -16.52 -0.39 1.15
C PRO A 85 -14.99 -0.34 1.09
N LEU A 86 -14.45 -0.61 -0.09
CA LEU A 86 -13.02 -0.45 -0.40
C LEU A 86 -12.81 0.47 -1.60
N LEU A 87 -11.94 1.45 -1.47
CA LEU A 87 -11.39 2.19 -2.60
C LEU A 87 -9.91 1.86 -2.75
N VAL A 88 -9.49 1.49 -3.95
CA VAL A 88 -8.08 1.36 -4.32
C VAL A 88 -7.73 2.46 -5.31
N ILE A 89 -6.73 3.28 -5.01
CA ILE A 89 -6.20 4.32 -5.90
C ILE A 89 -4.74 3.98 -6.20
N HIS A 90 -4.39 3.91 -7.48
CA HIS A 90 -3.05 3.51 -7.92
C HIS A 90 -2.54 4.36 -9.07
N GLY A 91 -1.24 4.65 -9.09
CA GLY A 91 -0.58 5.34 -10.19
C GLY A 91 -0.19 4.37 -11.31
N ALA A 92 -0.48 4.71 -12.56
CA ALA A 92 -0.17 3.83 -13.70
C ALA A 92 1.35 3.70 -13.97
N LYS A 93 2.18 4.58 -13.41
CA LYS A 93 3.65 4.60 -13.54
C LYS A 93 4.33 4.42 -12.17
N ASP A 94 3.66 3.77 -11.23
CA ASP A 94 4.26 3.45 -9.94
C ASP A 94 5.31 2.33 -10.10
N GLU A 95 6.58 2.70 -10.01
CA GLU A 95 7.72 1.77 -10.08
C GLU A 95 8.09 1.17 -8.71
N THR A 96 7.57 1.74 -7.63
CA THR A 96 7.86 1.30 -6.25
C THR A 96 6.89 0.20 -5.83
N VAL A 97 5.60 0.43 -6.06
CA VAL A 97 4.52 -0.54 -5.90
C VAL A 97 3.86 -0.69 -7.26
N PRO A 98 4.24 -1.72 -8.05
CA PRO A 98 3.68 -1.92 -9.38
C PRO A 98 2.15 -1.96 -9.37
N LEU A 99 1.52 -1.45 -10.44
CA LEU A 99 0.06 -1.35 -10.59
C LEU A 99 -0.66 -2.68 -10.33
N GLU A 100 -0.01 -3.79 -10.65
CA GLU A 100 -0.48 -5.15 -10.46
C GLU A 100 -0.85 -5.42 -8.99
N GLN A 101 -0.11 -4.85 -8.03
CA GLN A 101 -0.46 -5.00 -6.61
C GLN A 101 -1.77 -4.29 -6.26
N GLY A 102 -2.01 -3.10 -6.82
CA GLY A 102 -3.30 -2.40 -6.67
C GLY A 102 -4.46 -3.19 -7.30
N GLN A 103 -4.25 -3.71 -8.51
CA GLN A 103 -5.23 -4.55 -9.22
C GLN A 103 -5.53 -5.84 -8.47
N GLN A 104 -4.51 -6.51 -7.92
CA GLN A 104 -4.67 -7.72 -7.11
C GLN A 104 -5.45 -7.41 -5.82
N SER A 105 -5.17 -6.29 -5.16
CA SER A 105 -5.92 -5.86 -3.98
C SER A 105 -7.41 -5.66 -4.29
N TYR A 106 -7.70 -5.00 -5.41
CA TYR A 106 -9.07 -4.88 -5.91
C TYR A 106 -9.69 -6.24 -6.22
N PHE A 107 -8.96 -7.15 -6.87
CA PHE A 107 -9.48 -8.47 -7.25
C PHE A 107 -9.87 -9.31 -6.02
N LEU A 108 -9.00 -9.37 -5.00
CA LEU A 108 -9.18 -10.18 -3.79
C LEU A 108 -10.33 -9.73 -2.89
N ALA A 109 -10.55 -8.41 -2.79
CA ALA A 109 -11.59 -7.85 -1.93
C ALA A 109 -13.02 -8.13 -2.43
N GLY A 110 -14.00 -8.14 -1.53
CA GLY A 110 -15.43 -8.23 -1.84
C GLY A 110 -16.07 -6.89 -2.22
N LEU A 111 -17.37 -6.92 -2.49
CA LEU A 111 -18.17 -5.72 -2.81
C LEU A 111 -18.74 -5.08 -1.52
N PRO A 112 -18.94 -3.75 -1.49
CA PRO A 112 -18.67 -2.80 -2.57
C PRO A 112 -17.20 -2.40 -2.67
N LYS A 113 -16.67 -2.30 -3.89
CA LYS A 113 -15.27 -1.91 -4.15
C LYS A 113 -15.14 -1.08 -5.42
N ARG A 114 -14.11 -0.22 -5.46
CA ARG A 114 -13.74 0.58 -6.64
C ARG A 114 -12.22 0.59 -6.82
N LEU A 115 -11.76 0.50 -8.05
CA LEU A 115 -10.37 0.73 -8.44
C LEU A 115 -10.30 1.99 -9.30
N VAL A 116 -9.39 2.89 -8.94
CA VAL A 116 -9.04 4.08 -9.70
C VAL A 116 -7.59 3.99 -10.09
N VAL A 117 -7.32 3.97 -11.39
CA VAL A 117 -5.97 4.03 -11.94
C VAL A 117 -5.75 5.43 -12.49
N ILE A 118 -4.77 6.15 -11.96
CA ILE A 118 -4.44 7.50 -12.42
C ILE A 118 -3.35 7.41 -13.51
N PRO A 119 -3.67 7.77 -14.76
CA PRO A 119 -2.69 7.74 -15.84
C PRO A 119 -1.48 8.62 -15.51
N ASN A 120 -0.28 8.15 -15.85
CA ASN A 120 1.00 8.85 -15.65
C ASN A 120 1.41 9.16 -14.20
N ALA A 121 0.59 8.86 -13.19
CA ALA A 121 0.98 9.06 -11.80
C ALA A 121 2.04 8.04 -11.37
N ASP A 122 3.07 8.53 -10.68
CA ASP A 122 4.12 7.76 -10.02
C ASP A 122 3.68 7.34 -8.60
N HIS A 123 4.60 6.71 -7.85
CA HIS A 123 4.33 6.25 -6.47
C HIS A 123 3.88 7.38 -5.53
N SER A 124 4.48 8.57 -5.69
CA SER A 124 4.20 9.74 -4.83
C SER A 124 3.02 10.56 -5.33
N PHE A 125 2.42 10.20 -6.47
CA PHE A 125 1.40 10.98 -7.16
C PHE A 125 1.87 12.43 -7.39
N THR A 126 3.13 12.59 -7.78
CA THR A 126 3.73 13.88 -8.13
C THR A 126 2.86 14.55 -9.19
N ASN A 127 2.36 15.75 -8.90
CA ASN A 127 1.38 16.49 -9.72
C ASN A 127 -0.01 15.83 -9.91
N HIS A 128 -0.30 14.74 -9.21
CA HIS A 128 -1.56 13.99 -9.30
C HIS A 128 -2.28 13.85 -7.94
N GLY A 129 -1.71 14.37 -6.86
CA GLY A 129 -2.30 14.30 -5.51
C GLY A 129 -3.71 14.89 -5.41
N HIS A 130 -3.98 16.00 -6.11
CA HIS A 130 -5.33 16.60 -6.15
C HIS A 130 -6.35 15.63 -6.74
N LYS A 131 -6.02 14.99 -7.87
CA LYS A 131 -6.90 14.04 -8.54
C LYS A 131 -7.17 12.82 -7.67
N ALA A 132 -6.16 12.30 -6.98
CA ALA A 132 -6.36 11.22 -6.03
C ALA A 132 -7.26 11.63 -4.85
N ALA A 133 -7.11 12.84 -4.32
CA ALA A 133 -7.98 13.36 -3.28
C ALA A 133 -9.44 13.53 -3.74
N GLU A 134 -9.67 14.04 -4.95
CA GLU A 134 -11.02 14.13 -5.54
C GLU A 134 -11.72 12.78 -5.63
N GLU A 135 -10.99 11.72 -5.99
CA GLU A 135 -11.52 10.35 -6.07
C GLU A 135 -11.88 9.82 -4.68
N VAL A 136 -11.12 10.17 -3.64
CA VAL A 136 -11.48 9.88 -2.24
C VAL A 136 -12.76 10.64 -1.85
N PHE A 137 -12.85 11.94 -2.12
CA PHE A 137 -14.05 12.73 -1.78
C PHE A 137 -15.30 12.22 -2.50
N SER A 138 -15.20 11.93 -3.79
CA SER A 138 -16.29 11.33 -4.57
C SER A 138 -16.71 10.00 -3.96
N TRP A 139 -15.76 9.13 -3.62
CA TRP A 139 -16.09 7.84 -3.00
C TRP A 139 -16.74 8.00 -1.61
N LEU A 140 -16.26 8.92 -0.78
CA LEU A 140 -16.84 9.21 0.54
C LEU A 140 -18.30 9.65 0.44
N GLN A 141 -18.65 10.48 -0.53
CA GLN A 141 -20.03 10.91 -0.78
C GLN A 141 -20.95 9.73 -1.12
N HIS A 142 -20.45 8.67 -1.75
CA HIS A 142 -21.26 7.50 -2.10
C HIS A 142 -21.49 6.53 -0.93
N ILE A 143 -20.71 6.61 0.16
CA ILE A 143 -20.80 5.67 1.28
C ILE A 143 -21.33 6.30 2.58
N LEU A 144 -21.36 7.63 2.67
CA LEU A 144 -21.84 8.38 3.84
C LEU A 144 -23.29 8.86 3.71
N ILE A 145 -23.91 8.64 2.55
CA ILE A 145 -25.31 8.95 2.23
C ILE A 145 -26.06 7.63 2.09
#